data_AF-A0AAW2LPS1-F1
#
_entry.id   AF-A0AAW2LPS1-F1
#
_cell.length_a   1.000
_cell.length_b   1.000
_cell.length_c   1.000
_cell.angle_alpha   90.00
_cell.angle_beta   90.00
_cell.angle_gamma   90.00
#
_symmetry.space_group_name_H-M   'P 1'
#
loop_
_entity.id
_entity.type
_entity.pdbx_description
1 polymer ?
#
loop_
_entity_poly.entity_id
_entity_poly.type
_entity_poly.pdbx_seq_one_letter_code
_entity_poly.pdbx_strand_id
1 'polypeptide(L)'
;MGGIVGRDESQKALMQETKLEAKIIEAVRKREAQGSSMKSFNSIILKFPKIDESFRKCKTTFEEFDEDGNGSIEPQELKHCFRKLETKFTDEEIDDLFEACDINEDMRIKFNEFIVLLCLVCLLKEYPTAEQDVSRKSQRGMPNLEATFETLVDSFVFLDKNRDGYVSRNEMVHAINETTTGERSSGRIAMKRFEEMDWDKNGMVNFKEFLFAFTRWVGIEDMDDEEGEGNM
;
A
#
# COMPACT_ATOMS: atom_id res chain seq x y z
N MET A 1 -12.88 -12.31 39.63
CA MET A 1 -11.92 -11.30 39.16
C MET A 1 -11.92 -11.38 37.64
N GLY A 2 -12.42 -10.37 36.95
CA GLY A 2 -12.58 -10.42 35.49
C GLY A 2 -12.43 -9.03 34.87
N GLY A 3 -11.48 -8.93 33.94
CA GLY A 3 -11.54 -8.08 32.74
C GLY A 3 -11.51 -6.56 32.93
N ILE A 4 -10.31 -5.97 33.05
CA ILE A 4 -10.04 -4.55 32.73
C ILE A 4 -9.01 -4.38 31.60
N VAL A 5 -8.53 -5.46 30.98
CA VAL A 5 -7.43 -5.41 30.00
C VAL A 5 -7.86 -4.85 28.63
N GLY A 6 -9.12 -5.02 28.20
CA GLY A 6 -9.52 -4.68 26.84
C GLY A 6 -9.72 -3.19 26.51
N ARG A 7 -9.72 -2.27 27.47
CA ARG A 7 -10.00 -0.84 27.20
C ARG A 7 -8.74 -0.01 26.94
N ASP A 8 -7.61 -0.45 27.49
CA ASP A 8 -6.32 0.23 27.35
C ASP A 8 -5.67 -0.13 26.00
N GLU A 9 -5.76 -1.40 25.58
CA GLU A 9 -5.21 -1.88 24.31
C GLU A 9 -5.96 -1.30 23.10
N SER A 10 -7.30 -1.27 23.10
CA SER A 10 -8.07 -0.66 22.00
C SER A 10 -7.89 0.86 21.91
N GLN A 11 -7.67 1.55 23.03
CA GLN A 11 -7.36 2.98 23.00
C GLN A 11 -5.94 3.23 22.49
N LYS A 12 -5.00 2.36 22.82
CA LYS A 12 -3.62 2.44 22.37
C LYS A 12 -3.50 2.16 20.86
N ALA A 13 -4.15 1.11 20.37
CA ALA A 13 -4.24 0.76 18.94
C ALA A 13 -4.85 1.90 18.11
N LEU A 14 -5.99 2.46 18.53
CA LEU A 14 -6.62 3.61 17.86
C LEU A 14 -5.72 4.87 17.89
N MET A 15 -4.97 5.08 18.97
CA MET A 15 -3.98 6.16 19.07
C MET A 15 -2.72 5.92 18.23
N GLN A 16 -2.40 4.67 17.89
CA GLN A 16 -1.25 4.29 17.07
C GLN A 16 -1.59 4.38 15.59
N GLU A 17 -2.74 3.84 15.20
CA GLU A 17 -3.27 3.95 13.84
C GLU A 17 -3.35 5.42 13.41
N THR A 18 -3.95 6.28 14.24
CA THR A 18 -4.05 7.72 13.96
C THR A 18 -2.70 8.43 13.84
N LYS A 19 -1.64 7.95 14.51
CA LYS A 19 -0.28 8.51 14.36
C LYS A 19 0.36 8.09 13.05
N LEU A 20 0.24 6.82 12.68
CA LEU A 20 0.79 6.31 11.43
C LEU A 20 0.06 6.96 10.24
N GLU A 21 -1.26 7.06 10.30
CA GLU A 21 -2.07 7.79 9.32
C GLU A 21 -1.62 9.24 9.19
N ALA A 22 -1.42 9.96 10.31
CA ALA A 22 -0.92 11.33 10.26
C ALA A 22 0.46 11.42 9.58
N LYS A 23 1.37 10.47 9.82
CA LYS A 23 2.67 10.40 9.15
C LYS A 23 2.52 10.16 7.64
N ILE A 24 1.61 9.27 7.23
CA ILE A 24 1.33 8.99 5.82
C ILE A 24 0.81 10.26 5.13
N ILE A 25 -0.16 10.94 5.74
CA ILE A 25 -0.74 12.19 5.20
C ILE A 25 0.35 13.26 5.04
N GLU A 26 1.23 13.41 6.03
CA GLU A 26 2.36 14.33 5.94
C GLU A 26 3.32 13.96 4.79
N ALA A 27 3.64 12.67 4.64
CA ALA A 27 4.53 12.19 3.59
C ALA A 27 3.93 12.40 2.19
N VAL A 28 2.65 12.09 2.00
CA VAL A 28 1.90 12.33 0.75
C VAL A 28 1.89 13.82 0.40
N ARG A 29 1.57 14.71 1.35
CA ARG A 29 1.60 16.16 1.15
C ARG A 29 2.98 16.69 0.77
N LYS A 30 4.03 16.16 1.40
CA LYS A 30 5.42 16.54 1.08
C LYS A 30 5.81 16.11 -0.35
N ARG A 31 5.28 15.00 -0.84
CA ARG A 31 5.52 14.51 -2.21
C ARG A 31 4.85 15.40 -3.25
N GLU A 32 3.63 15.88 -2.98
CA GLU A 32 2.92 16.84 -3.84
C GLU A 32 3.71 18.14 -4.03
N ALA A 33 4.31 18.67 -2.97
CA ALA A 33 5.12 19.89 -3.04
C ALA A 33 6.34 19.77 -3.99
N GLN A 34 6.77 18.54 -4.29
CA GLN A 34 7.85 18.26 -5.26
C GLN A 34 7.34 18.16 -6.70
N GLY A 35 6.02 18.28 -6.91
CA GLY A 35 5.33 18.18 -8.18
C GLY A 35 4.98 16.74 -8.55
N SER A 36 3.70 16.50 -8.88
CA SER A 36 3.25 15.24 -9.47
C SER A 36 3.44 15.30 -11.00
N SER A 37 3.96 14.21 -11.58
CA SER A 37 4.09 14.07 -13.04
C SER A 37 2.80 13.53 -13.69
N MET A 38 1.78 13.20 -12.90
CA MET A 38 0.60 12.50 -13.39
C MET A 38 -0.35 13.43 -14.15
N LYS A 39 -0.65 13.05 -15.40
CA LYS A 39 -1.50 13.84 -16.31
C LYS A 39 -2.96 13.41 -16.29
N SER A 40 -3.24 12.14 -16.01
CA SER A 40 -4.59 11.57 -16.00
C SER A 40 -4.61 10.25 -15.24
N PHE A 41 -5.75 9.93 -14.63
CA PHE A 41 -5.98 8.62 -14.00
C PHE A 41 -5.80 7.45 -14.99
N ASN A 42 -6.20 7.62 -16.25
CA ASN A 42 -5.96 6.64 -17.32
C ASN A 42 -4.48 6.32 -17.57
N SER A 43 -3.57 7.25 -17.26
CA SER A 43 -2.13 7.01 -17.37
C SER A 43 -1.65 5.91 -16.42
N ILE A 44 -2.36 5.69 -15.31
CA ILE A 44 -2.05 4.63 -14.36
C ILE A 44 -2.41 3.27 -14.97
N ILE A 45 -3.59 3.16 -15.60
CA ILE A 45 -4.05 1.93 -16.28
C ILE A 45 -3.02 1.47 -17.32
N LEU A 46 -2.44 2.39 -18.08
CA LEU A 46 -1.39 2.09 -19.06
C LEU A 46 -0.08 1.58 -18.42
N LYS A 47 0.13 1.86 -17.13
CA LYS A 47 1.29 1.39 -16.37
C LYS A 47 1.02 0.06 -15.66
N PHE A 48 -0.23 -0.45 -15.60
CA PHE A 48 -0.57 -1.69 -14.90
C PHE A 48 0.38 -2.87 -15.22
N PRO A 49 0.73 -3.15 -16.50
CA PRO A 49 1.64 -4.25 -16.80
C PRO A 49 3.04 -4.08 -16.20
N LYS A 50 3.54 -2.84 -16.11
CA LYS A 50 4.84 -2.53 -15.50
C LYS A 50 4.77 -2.60 -13.97
N ILE A 51 3.62 -2.24 -13.42
CA ILE A 51 3.35 -2.30 -11.99
C ILE A 51 3.27 -3.78 -11.55
N ASP A 52 2.52 -4.62 -12.28
CA ASP A 52 2.49 -6.08 -12.10
C ASP A 52 3.89 -6.69 -12.16
N GLU A 53 4.68 -6.38 -13.19
CA GLU A 53 6.06 -6.87 -13.30
C GLU A 53 6.93 -6.45 -12.09
N SER A 54 6.72 -5.24 -11.58
CA SER A 54 7.47 -4.72 -10.43
C SER A 54 7.04 -5.40 -9.13
N PHE A 55 5.75 -5.66 -8.96
CA PHE A 55 5.23 -6.42 -7.83
C PHE A 55 5.73 -7.87 -7.86
N ARG A 56 5.71 -8.55 -9.01
CA ARG A 56 6.28 -9.90 -9.13
C ARG A 56 7.75 -9.99 -8.75
N LYS A 57 8.53 -8.94 -8.99
CA LYS A 57 9.93 -8.87 -8.52
C LYS A 57 10.06 -8.79 -7.00
N CYS A 58 9.03 -8.29 -6.31
CA CYS A 58 8.96 -8.30 -4.85
C CYS A 58 8.65 -9.69 -4.29
N LYS A 59 8.23 -10.65 -5.12
CA LYS A 59 7.95 -12.03 -4.66
C LYS A 59 9.18 -12.68 -4.04
N THR A 60 10.35 -12.50 -4.63
CA THR A 60 11.60 -13.02 -4.05
C THR A 60 11.89 -12.38 -2.68
N THR A 61 11.62 -11.09 -2.51
CA THR A 61 11.78 -10.43 -1.21
C THR A 61 10.72 -10.90 -0.22
N PHE A 62 9.50 -11.19 -0.65
CA PHE A 62 8.46 -11.79 0.19
C PHE A 62 8.89 -13.19 0.69
N GLU A 63 9.39 -14.04 -0.21
CA GLU A 63 9.93 -15.37 0.12
C GLU A 63 11.18 -15.30 1.03
N GLU A 64 11.95 -14.21 0.97
CA GLU A 64 13.05 -13.97 1.92
C GLU A 64 12.57 -13.56 3.32
N PHE A 65 11.34 -13.06 3.41
CA PHE A 65 10.73 -12.62 4.67
C PHE A 65 9.88 -13.71 5.35
N ASP A 66 9.23 -14.54 4.54
CA ASP A 66 8.50 -15.75 4.93
C ASP A 66 9.52 -16.87 5.25
N GLU A 67 9.96 -16.96 6.51
CA GLU A 67 11.04 -17.87 6.90
C GLU A 67 10.57 -19.32 6.95
N ASP A 68 9.30 -19.53 7.29
CA ASP A 68 8.70 -20.85 7.37
C ASP A 68 8.11 -21.33 6.03
N GLY A 69 7.98 -20.43 5.04
CA GLY A 69 7.52 -20.72 3.69
C GLY A 69 6.02 -21.03 3.63
N ASN A 70 5.23 -20.49 4.56
CA ASN A 70 3.81 -20.77 4.66
C ASN A 70 2.94 -19.88 3.73
N GLY A 71 3.55 -18.99 2.96
CA GLY A 71 2.88 -18.07 2.04
C GLY A 71 2.33 -16.80 2.71
N SER A 72 2.71 -16.53 3.96
CA SER A 72 2.25 -15.38 4.74
C SER A 72 3.30 -14.95 5.76
N ILE A 73 3.48 -13.64 5.96
CA ILE A 73 4.48 -13.13 6.91
C ILE A 73 3.80 -12.88 8.26
N GLU A 74 4.28 -13.56 9.29
CA GLU A 74 3.84 -13.35 10.67
C GLU A 74 4.55 -12.13 11.32
N PRO A 75 3.98 -11.53 12.38
CA PRO A 75 4.59 -10.37 13.04
C PRO A 75 6.04 -10.60 13.50
N GLN A 76 6.36 -11.84 13.90
CA GLN A 76 7.70 -12.21 14.36
C GLN A 76 8.70 -12.23 13.21
N GLU A 77 8.29 -12.75 12.05
CA GLU A 77 9.10 -12.82 10.83
C GLU A 77 9.34 -11.42 10.28
N LEU A 78 8.30 -10.57 10.24
CA LEU A 78 8.44 -9.17 9.86
C LEU A 78 9.49 -8.46 10.72
N LYS A 79 9.39 -8.59 12.05
CA LYS A 79 10.38 -8.01 12.98
C LYS A 79 11.77 -8.57 12.77
N HIS A 80 11.90 -9.88 12.52
CA HIS A 80 13.20 -10.49 12.24
C HIS A 80 13.83 -9.89 10.98
N CYS A 81 13.04 -9.77 9.91
CA CYS A 81 13.49 -9.23 8.63
C CYS A 81 13.88 -7.76 8.72
N PHE A 82 13.10 -6.92 9.40
CA PHE A 82 13.46 -5.51 9.60
C PHE A 82 14.75 -5.34 10.42
N ARG A 83 15.01 -6.23 11.39
CA ARG A 83 16.27 -6.28 12.13
C ARG A 83 17.43 -6.74 11.25
N LYS A 84 17.22 -7.76 10.41
CA LYS A 84 18.21 -8.28 9.45
C LYS A 84 18.60 -7.24 8.39
N LEU A 85 17.64 -6.40 7.97
CA LEU A 85 17.86 -5.32 7.01
C LEU A 85 18.51 -4.07 7.62
N GLU A 86 18.95 -4.11 8.89
CA GLU A 86 19.54 -2.98 9.62
C GLU A 86 18.69 -1.69 9.51
N THR A 87 17.37 -1.84 9.43
CA THR A 87 16.45 -0.70 9.30
C THR A 87 16.32 0.05 10.62
N LYS A 88 16.05 1.35 10.55
CA LYS A 88 15.91 2.24 11.73
C LYS A 88 14.48 2.28 12.30
N PHE A 89 13.66 1.28 12.03
CA PHE A 89 12.32 1.19 12.63
C PHE A 89 12.42 0.62 14.03
N THR A 90 11.69 1.19 14.98
CA THR A 90 11.56 0.59 16.31
C THR A 90 10.57 -0.57 16.27
N ASP A 91 10.64 -1.48 17.24
CA ASP A 91 9.69 -2.59 17.33
C ASP A 91 8.23 -2.09 17.34
N GLU A 92 7.96 -0.93 17.97
CA GLU A 92 6.64 -0.29 17.94
C GLU A 92 6.26 0.24 16.56
N GLU A 93 7.19 0.84 15.80
CA GLU A 93 6.89 1.29 14.44
C GLU A 93 6.65 0.10 13.48
N ILE A 94 7.31 -1.04 13.72
CA ILE A 94 7.06 -2.27 12.95
C ILE A 94 5.69 -2.85 13.29
N ASP A 95 5.31 -2.86 14.57
CA ASP A 95 3.98 -3.28 15.01
C ASP A 95 2.89 -2.38 14.40
N ASP A 96 3.08 -1.06 14.44
CA ASP A 96 2.16 -0.09 13.84
C ASP A 96 2.01 -0.32 12.32
N LEU A 97 3.12 -0.61 11.62
CA LEU A 97 3.12 -0.92 10.19
C LEU A 97 2.42 -2.25 9.89
N PHE A 98 2.65 -3.27 10.73
CA PHE A 98 2.02 -4.58 10.60
C PHE A 98 0.50 -4.44 10.72
N GLU A 99 0.03 -3.84 11.82
CA GLU A 99 -1.41 -3.64 12.09
C GLU A 99 -2.08 -2.81 11.00
N ALA A 100 -1.36 -1.83 10.44
CA ALA A 100 -1.89 -1.03 9.33
C ALA A 100 -1.98 -1.77 7.99
N CYS A 101 -1.13 -2.79 7.77
CA CYS A 101 -1.11 -3.56 6.52
C CYS A 101 -1.93 -4.85 6.59
N ASP A 102 -2.16 -5.39 7.79
CA ASP A 102 -3.06 -6.51 8.07
C ASP A 102 -4.52 -6.05 7.89
N ILE A 103 -4.87 -5.79 6.63
CA ILE A 103 -6.17 -5.28 6.24
C ILE A 103 -7.18 -6.35 6.59
N ASN A 104 -7.00 -7.58 6.15
CA ASN A 104 -7.98 -8.65 6.36
C ASN A 104 -8.17 -9.11 7.84
N GLU A 105 -7.38 -8.57 8.78
CA GLU A 105 -7.36 -8.88 10.22
C GLU A 105 -7.10 -10.37 10.54
N ASP A 106 -6.33 -11.07 9.71
CA ASP A 106 -5.96 -12.48 9.92
C ASP A 106 -4.65 -12.67 10.68
N MET A 107 -4.05 -11.56 11.15
CA MET A 107 -2.76 -11.51 11.84
C MET A 107 -1.60 -12.04 10.99
N ARG A 108 -1.75 -12.00 9.66
CA ARG A 108 -0.74 -12.44 8.71
C ARG A 108 -0.70 -11.48 7.52
N ILE A 109 0.49 -11.20 7.01
CA ILE A 109 0.63 -10.37 5.82
C ILE A 109 0.74 -11.27 4.60
N LYS A 110 -0.32 -11.30 3.78
CA LYS A 110 -0.28 -11.93 2.46
C LYS A 110 0.56 -11.11 1.48
N PHE A 111 0.88 -11.69 0.34
CA PHE A 111 1.66 -11.00 -0.70
C PHE A 111 1.08 -9.64 -1.10
N ASN A 112 -0.26 -9.54 -1.23
CA ASN A 112 -0.94 -8.29 -1.55
C ASN A 112 -0.77 -7.21 -0.48
N GLU A 113 -0.77 -7.59 0.79
CA GLU A 113 -0.57 -6.69 1.95
C GLU A 113 0.91 -6.34 2.10
N PHE A 114 1.81 -7.25 1.73
CA PHE A 114 3.25 -6.99 1.70
C PHE A 114 3.62 -5.89 0.71
N ILE A 115 2.96 -5.82 -0.45
CA ILE A 115 3.15 -4.70 -1.40
C ILE A 115 2.71 -3.37 -0.78
N VAL A 116 1.62 -3.35 -0.03
CA VAL A 116 1.17 -2.16 0.72
C VAL A 116 2.23 -1.76 1.74
N LEU A 117 2.75 -2.73 2.50
CA LEU A 117 3.82 -2.52 3.48
C LEU A 117 5.07 -1.93 2.84
N LEU A 118 5.57 -2.50 1.74
CA LEU A 118 6.72 -1.97 1.02
C LEU A 118 6.49 -0.54 0.53
N CYS A 119 5.30 -0.25 -0.01
CA CYS A 119 4.96 1.09 -0.47
C CYS A 119 4.90 2.10 0.71
N LEU A 120 4.34 1.70 1.85
CA LEU A 120 4.30 2.54 3.06
C LEU A 120 5.70 2.77 3.63
N VAL A 121 6.55 1.74 3.68
CA VAL A 121 7.94 1.87 4.10
C VAL A 121 8.65 2.87 3.19
N CYS A 122 8.56 2.70 1.86
CA CYS A 122 9.15 3.62 0.88
C CYS A 122 8.63 5.06 1.02
N LEU A 123 7.35 5.24 1.32
CA LEU A 123 6.74 6.54 1.53
C LEU A 123 7.21 7.20 2.84
N LEU A 124 7.32 6.42 3.91
CA LEU A 124 7.57 6.92 5.26
C LEU A 124 9.07 7.16 5.54
N LYS A 125 9.98 6.31 5.08
CA LYS A 125 11.44 6.47 5.27
C LYS A 125 12.28 5.74 4.22
N GLU A 126 13.49 6.25 3.99
CA GLU A 126 14.51 5.68 3.08
C GLU A 126 14.71 4.19 3.35
N TYR A 127 14.31 3.34 2.41
CA TYR A 127 14.66 1.92 2.38
C TYR A 127 16.19 1.81 2.47
N PRO A 128 16.78 1.25 3.54
CA PRO A 128 18.13 0.76 3.42
C PRO A 128 18.02 -0.50 2.57
N THR A 129 18.20 -0.35 1.26
CA THR A 129 18.68 -1.45 0.44
C THR A 129 19.89 -1.98 1.18
N ALA A 130 19.89 -3.29 1.47
CA ALA A 130 21.09 -3.96 1.89
C ALA A 130 22.24 -3.48 0.99
N GLU A 131 23.39 -3.24 1.62
CA GLU A 131 24.64 -2.71 1.09
C GLU A 131 24.84 -1.18 1.29
N GLN A 132 25.43 -0.89 2.45
CA GLN A 132 26.12 0.34 2.81
C GLN A 132 26.94 0.92 1.65
N ASP A 133 26.55 2.07 1.09
CA ASP A 133 27.49 3.16 0.82
C ASP A 133 26.78 4.49 0.55
N VAL A 134 27.27 5.50 1.26
CA VAL A 134 26.79 6.87 1.27
C VAL A 134 27.49 7.58 0.12
N SER A 135 26.90 7.60 -1.08
CA SER A 135 27.10 8.63 -2.11
C SER A 135 26.82 8.07 -3.50
N ARG A 136 25.65 8.42 -4.06
CA ARG A 136 25.48 8.98 -5.41
C ARG A 136 24.03 8.85 -5.82
N LYS A 137 23.43 9.98 -6.18
CA LYS A 137 22.30 10.05 -7.11
C LYS A 137 22.73 9.39 -8.42
N SER A 138 22.67 8.06 -8.53
CA SER A 138 22.86 7.29 -9.77
C SER A 138 22.52 5.82 -9.50
N GLN A 139 21.27 5.46 -9.78
CA GLN A 139 20.94 4.26 -10.56
C GLN A 139 21.45 2.90 -10.03
N ARG A 140 20.85 2.38 -8.94
CA ARG A 140 20.64 0.92 -8.72
C ARG A 140 19.91 0.56 -7.39
N GLY A 141 18.74 1.14 -7.13
CA GLY A 141 17.67 0.37 -6.48
C GLY A 141 17.02 -0.55 -7.52
N MET A 142 16.03 -1.38 -7.19
CA MET A 142 15.10 -1.89 -8.22
C MET A 142 14.39 -0.68 -8.83
N PRO A 143 14.87 -0.08 -9.95
CA PRO A 143 14.45 1.25 -10.34
C PRO A 143 12.99 1.25 -10.82
N ASN A 144 12.51 0.08 -11.25
CA ASN A 144 11.14 -0.13 -11.64
C ASN A 144 10.19 -0.14 -10.43
N LEU A 145 10.64 -0.59 -9.25
CA LEU A 145 9.82 -0.67 -8.06
C LEU A 145 9.62 0.71 -7.42
N GLU A 146 10.70 1.47 -7.27
CA GLU A 146 10.63 2.84 -6.78
C GLU A 146 9.73 3.71 -7.67
N ALA A 147 9.93 3.66 -8.99
CA ALA A 147 9.07 4.38 -9.94
C ALA A 147 7.60 3.90 -9.92
N THR A 148 7.37 2.64 -9.56
CA THR A 148 6.03 2.07 -9.38
C THR A 148 5.38 2.67 -8.14
N PHE A 149 6.04 2.65 -6.98
CA PHE A 149 5.53 3.26 -5.76
C PHE A 149 5.36 4.77 -5.90
N GLU A 150 6.29 5.47 -6.55
CA GLU A 150 6.13 6.88 -6.91
C GLU A 150 4.87 7.10 -7.76
N THR A 151 4.62 6.23 -8.73
CA THR A 151 3.40 6.29 -9.55
C THR A 151 2.14 6.12 -8.68
N LEU A 152 2.14 5.20 -7.71
CA LEU A 152 0.99 5.00 -6.81
C LEU A 152 0.75 6.20 -5.90
N VAL A 153 1.82 6.76 -5.32
CA VAL A 153 1.74 7.97 -4.50
C VAL A 153 1.25 9.15 -5.33
N ASP A 154 1.80 9.36 -6.53
CA ASP A 154 1.35 10.39 -7.47
C ASP A 154 -0.13 10.22 -7.84
N SER A 155 -0.58 8.96 -7.95
CA SER A 155 -1.98 8.64 -8.26
C SER A 155 -2.90 9.08 -7.13
N PHE A 156 -2.54 8.78 -5.89
CA PHE A 156 -3.31 9.20 -4.72
C PHE A 156 -3.31 10.73 -4.59
N VAL A 157 -2.16 11.38 -4.72
CA VAL A 157 -2.04 12.85 -4.71
C VAL A 157 -2.90 13.51 -5.79
N PHE A 158 -3.03 12.87 -6.96
CA PHE A 158 -3.88 13.39 -8.02
C PHE A 158 -5.38 13.29 -7.70
N LEU A 159 -5.78 12.24 -6.98
CA LEU A 159 -7.15 12.01 -6.53
C LEU A 159 -7.51 12.95 -5.38
N ASP A 160 -6.66 13.05 -4.34
CA ASP A 160 -6.84 13.91 -3.17
C ASP A 160 -6.62 15.39 -3.54
N LYS A 161 -7.70 16.09 -3.95
CA LYS A 161 -7.64 17.47 -4.42
C LYS A 161 -7.58 18.46 -3.27
N ASN A 162 -8.35 18.19 -2.23
CA ASN A 162 -8.43 19.07 -1.06
C ASN A 162 -7.22 18.89 -0.11
N ARG A 163 -6.39 17.85 -0.36
CA ARG A 163 -5.17 17.50 0.36
C ARG A 163 -5.45 17.13 1.81
N ASP A 164 -6.63 16.64 2.11
CA ASP A 164 -7.00 16.24 3.46
C ASP A 164 -6.37 14.89 3.87
N GLY A 165 -5.77 14.17 2.91
CA GLY A 165 -5.16 12.87 3.12
C GLY A 165 -6.09 11.70 2.80
N TYR A 166 -7.30 12.00 2.32
CA TYR A 166 -8.34 11.05 1.96
C TYR A 166 -8.87 11.37 0.57
N VAL A 167 -9.40 10.36 -0.11
CA VAL A 167 -10.10 10.54 -1.38
C VAL A 167 -11.58 10.39 -1.13
N SER A 168 -12.31 11.50 -1.25
CA SER A 168 -13.76 11.48 -1.18
C SER A 168 -14.39 10.96 -2.47
N ARG A 169 -15.65 10.51 -2.38
CA ARG A 169 -16.43 10.12 -3.57
C ARG A 169 -16.46 11.21 -4.64
N ASN A 170 -16.59 12.47 -4.22
CA ASN A 170 -16.65 13.59 -5.14
C ASN A 170 -15.34 13.80 -5.89
N GLU A 171 -14.21 13.64 -5.20
CA GLU A 171 -12.87 13.73 -5.79
C GLU A 171 -12.61 12.60 -6.79
N MET A 172 -12.97 11.37 -6.44
CA MET A 172 -12.88 10.22 -7.34
C MET A 172 -13.70 10.44 -8.62
N VAL A 173 -14.96 10.85 -8.48
CA VAL A 173 -15.85 11.12 -9.62
C VAL A 173 -15.31 12.27 -10.47
N HIS A 174 -14.79 13.33 -9.85
CA HIS A 174 -14.18 14.44 -10.57
C HIS A 174 -12.96 13.99 -11.36
N ALA A 175 -12.04 13.25 -10.75
CA ALA A 175 -10.81 12.76 -11.39
C ALA A 175 -11.09 11.86 -12.60
N ILE A 176 -12.11 11.00 -12.52
CA ILE A 176 -12.48 10.09 -13.62
C ILE A 176 -13.25 10.82 -14.73
N ASN A 177 -14.11 11.78 -14.39
CA ASN A 177 -14.86 12.57 -15.38
C ASN A 177 -14.01 13.61 -16.09
N GLU A 178 -13.02 14.20 -15.41
CA GLU A 178 -12.06 15.16 -16.00
C GLU A 178 -11.22 14.51 -17.11
N THR A 179 -11.01 13.19 -17.03
CA THR A 179 -10.21 12.41 -17.98
C THR A 179 -11.04 11.67 -19.03
N THR A 180 -12.36 11.57 -18.84
CA THR A 180 -13.28 10.87 -19.74
C THR A 180 -14.33 11.83 -20.27
N THR A 181 -14.03 12.51 -21.37
CA THR A 181 -14.95 13.44 -22.02
C THR A 181 -16.22 12.73 -22.48
N GLY A 182 -17.31 12.85 -21.70
CA GLY A 182 -18.67 12.75 -22.23
C GLY A 182 -19.44 11.44 -22.07
N GLU A 183 -18.96 10.44 -21.33
CA GLU A 183 -19.70 9.19 -21.13
C GLU A 183 -20.35 9.07 -19.74
N ARG A 184 -21.68 8.92 -19.70
CA ARG A 184 -22.45 8.70 -18.45
C ARG A 184 -22.07 7.39 -17.72
N SER A 185 -21.41 6.45 -18.41
CA SER A 185 -20.87 5.20 -17.86
C SER A 185 -19.68 5.41 -16.92
N SER A 186 -18.91 6.49 -17.11
CA SER A 186 -17.69 6.77 -16.32
C SER A 186 -17.99 6.99 -14.84
N GLY A 187 -19.14 7.60 -14.52
CA GLY A 187 -19.58 7.77 -13.14
C GLY A 187 -19.94 6.45 -12.43
N ARG A 188 -20.48 5.45 -13.16
CA ARG A 188 -20.77 4.13 -12.59
C ARG A 188 -19.48 3.33 -12.33
N ILE A 189 -18.52 3.43 -13.23
CA ILE A 189 -17.21 2.80 -13.07
C ILE A 189 -16.46 3.43 -11.89
N ALA A 190 -16.45 4.77 -11.81
CA ALA A 190 -15.89 5.51 -10.68
C ALA A 190 -16.49 5.08 -9.34
N MET A 191 -17.82 4.94 -9.30
CA MET A 191 -18.52 4.53 -8.08
C MET A 191 -18.18 3.09 -7.67
N LYS A 192 -18.13 2.15 -8.62
CA LYS A 192 -17.71 0.77 -8.35
C LYS A 192 -16.27 0.70 -7.82
N ARG A 193 -15.36 1.46 -8.43
CA ARG A 193 -13.95 1.54 -8.02
C ARG A 193 -13.79 2.19 -6.65
N PHE A 194 -14.59 3.22 -6.36
CA PHE A 194 -14.65 3.82 -5.04
C PHE A 194 -15.13 2.80 -3.98
N GLU A 195 -16.21 2.06 -4.25
CA GLU A 195 -16.75 1.03 -3.35
C GLU A 195 -15.77 -0.14 -3.14
N GLU A 196 -14.94 -0.45 -4.13
CA GLU A 196 -13.87 -1.45 -4.01
C GLU A 196 -12.67 -0.95 -3.16
N MET A 197 -12.54 0.37 -3.00
CA MET A 197 -11.49 1.01 -2.19
C MET A 197 -11.94 1.28 -0.75
N ASP A 198 -13.15 1.82 -0.57
CA ASP A 198 -13.76 2.20 0.72
C ASP A 198 -14.18 0.94 1.49
N TRP A 199 -13.21 0.27 2.11
CA TRP A 199 -13.37 -1.07 2.66
C TRP A 199 -14.06 -1.04 4.03
N ASP A 200 -13.72 -0.04 4.85
CA ASP A 200 -14.39 0.22 6.13
C ASP A 200 -15.78 0.90 5.95
N LYS A 201 -16.09 1.35 4.73
CA LYS A 201 -17.34 2.02 4.33
C LYS A 201 -17.58 3.32 5.08
N ASN A 202 -16.52 4.01 5.49
CA ASN A 202 -16.61 5.32 6.12
C ASN A 202 -16.93 6.44 5.10
N GLY A 203 -16.86 6.14 3.79
CA GLY A 203 -17.15 7.08 2.70
C GLY A 203 -15.97 7.93 2.25
N MET A 204 -14.77 7.61 2.72
CA MET A 204 -13.49 8.29 2.48
C MET A 204 -12.40 7.23 2.30
N VAL A 205 -11.69 7.26 1.17
CA VAL A 205 -10.63 6.30 0.91
C VAL A 205 -9.30 6.82 1.43
N ASN A 206 -8.71 6.15 2.41
CA ASN A 206 -7.35 6.47 2.87
C ASN A 206 -6.28 5.87 1.95
N PHE A 207 -5.01 6.20 2.19
CA PHE A 207 -3.91 5.73 1.33
C PHE A 207 -3.71 4.20 1.36
N LYS A 208 -3.94 3.56 2.51
CA LYS A 208 -3.80 2.10 2.68
C LYS A 208 -4.86 1.37 1.85
N GLU A 209 -6.10 1.81 1.97
CA GLU A 209 -7.25 1.34 1.21
C GLU A 209 -7.05 1.52 -0.30
N PHE A 210 -6.55 2.68 -0.72
CA PHE A 210 -6.19 2.94 -2.11
C PHE A 210 -5.17 1.92 -2.63
N LEU A 211 -4.07 1.70 -1.89
CA LEU A 211 -3.01 0.77 -2.31
C LEU A 211 -3.51 -0.66 -2.40
N PHE A 212 -4.28 -1.12 -1.41
CA PHE A 212 -4.78 -2.49 -1.38
C PHE A 212 -5.81 -2.78 -2.46
N ALA A 213 -6.74 -1.86 -2.72
CA ALA A 213 -7.64 -2.02 -3.86
C ALA A 213 -6.86 -2.04 -5.18
N PHE A 214 -5.79 -1.24 -5.27
CA PHE A 214 -4.95 -1.17 -6.44
C PHE A 214 -4.18 -2.47 -6.71
N THR A 215 -3.63 -3.14 -5.68
CA THR A 215 -2.96 -4.45 -5.84
C THR A 215 -3.95 -5.49 -6.39
N ARG A 216 -5.20 -5.48 -5.92
CA ARG A 216 -6.26 -6.35 -6.45
C ARG A 216 -6.63 -6.03 -7.90
N TRP A 217 -6.66 -4.75 -8.29
CA TRP A 217 -7.01 -4.36 -9.67
C TRP A 217 -5.94 -4.67 -10.69
N VAL A 218 -4.67 -4.66 -10.28
CA VAL A 218 -3.55 -5.04 -11.13
C VAL A 218 -3.58 -6.54 -11.46
N GLY A 219 -4.41 -7.33 -10.76
CA GLY A 219 -4.54 -8.76 -10.99
C GLY A 219 -3.41 -9.54 -10.32
N ILE A 220 -2.93 -9.04 -9.18
CA ILE A 220 -2.15 -9.86 -8.25
C ILE A 220 -3.14 -10.79 -7.55
N GLU A 221 -3.63 -11.77 -8.30
CA GLU A 221 -4.31 -12.91 -7.69
C GLU A 221 -3.25 -13.68 -6.91
N ASP A 222 -3.59 -14.07 -5.67
CA ASP A 222 -2.80 -15.03 -4.91
C ASP A 222 -2.62 -16.24 -5.85
N MET A 223 -1.42 -16.42 -6.40
CA MET A 223 -1.13 -17.50 -7.37
C MET A 223 -1.03 -18.86 -6.66
N ASP A 224 -1.92 -19.10 -5.70
CA ASP A 224 -2.06 -20.33 -4.92
C ASP A 224 -3.41 -21.02 -5.18
N ASP A 225 -4.16 -20.62 -6.21
CA ASP A 225 -5.21 -21.46 -6.80
C ASP A 225 -4.62 -22.31 -7.95
N GLU A 226 -3.57 -23.08 -7.64
CA GLU A 226 -3.19 -24.27 -8.40
C GLU A 226 -3.46 -25.53 -7.56
N GLU A 227 -4.62 -25.61 -6.87
CA GLU A 227 -5.15 -26.89 -6.44
C GLU A 227 -5.87 -27.56 -7.61
N GLY A 228 -5.22 -28.61 -8.13
CA GLY A 228 -5.52 -29.20 -9.42
C GLY A 228 -6.95 -29.71 -9.60
N GLU A 229 -7.55 -29.32 -10.72
CA GLU A 229 -8.51 -30.17 -11.42
C GLU A 229 -7.76 -31.29 -12.16
N GLY A 230 -7.12 -32.15 -11.36
CA GLY A 230 -6.74 -33.49 -11.74
C GLY A 230 -7.85 -34.46 -11.36
N ASN A 231 -8.56 -34.93 -12.38
CA ASN A 231 -9.27 -36.22 -12.43
C ASN A 231 -10.75 -36.27 -11.96
N MET A 232 -11.65 -36.21 -12.94
CA MET A 232 -12.75 -37.20 -13.07
C MET A 232 -13.10 -37.45 -14.53
#